data_AF-A0A6G4UBM3-F1
#
_entry.id   AF-A0A6G4UBM3-F1
#
_cell.length_a   1.000
_cell.length_b   1.000
_cell.length_c   1.000
_cell.angle_alpha   90.00
_cell.angle_beta   90.00
_cell.angle_gamma   90.00
#
_symmetry.space_group_name_H-M   'P 1'
#
loop_
_entity.id
_entity.type
_entity.pdbx_description
1 polymer ?
#
loop_
_entity_poly.entity_id
_entity_poly.type
_entity_poly.pdbx_seq_one_letter_code
_entity_poly.pdbx_strand_id
1 'polypeptide(L)' 'PALVLVDDLITTGATLTEAARALRDDLGAPPTAAAVVAAPRTAFA' A
#
# COMPACT_ATOMS: atom_id res chain seq x y z
N PRO A 1 -15.22 5.60 5.40
CA PRO A 1 -15.14 5.19 3.98
C PRO A 1 -13.98 4.21 3.84
N ALA A 2 -14.07 3.21 2.96
CA ALA A 2 -12.93 2.32 2.70
C ALA A 2 -11.86 3.09 1.90
N LEU A 3 -10.60 3.02 2.34
CA LEU A 3 -9.46 3.66 1.68
C LEU A 3 -8.54 2.56 1.13
N VAL A 4 -8.29 2.61 -0.18
CA VAL A 4 -7.41 1.67 -0.87
C VAL A 4 -6.21 2.43 -1.41
N LEU A 5 -5.01 1.95 -1.07
CA LEU A 5 -3.78 2.42 -1.69
C LEU A 5 -3.59 1.74 -3.04
N VAL A 6 -3.30 2.53 -4.07
CA VAL A 6 -3.07 2.01 -5.43
C VAL A 6 -1.71 2.49 -5.90
N ASP A 7 -0.92 1.56 -6.42
CA ASP A 7 0.37 1.85 -7.05
C ASP A 7 0.50 1.05 -8.35
N ASP A 8 1.35 1.48 -9.27
CA ASP A 8 1.57 0.74 -10.51
C ASP A 8 2.48 -0.48 -10.28
N LEU A 9 3.54 -0.32 -9.50
CA LEU A 9 4.57 -1.33 -9.31
C LEU A 9 5.05 -1.36 -7.86
N ILE A 10 5.12 -2.57 -7.32
CA ILE A 10 5.83 -2.82 -6.07
C ILE A 10 7.06 -3.68 -6.30
N THR A 11 8.07 -3.48 -5.45
CA THR A 11 9.24 -4.35 -5.36
C THR A 11 9.28 -5.00 -3.98
N THR A 12 9.64 -4.23 -2.95
CA THR A 12 9.69 -4.67 -1.54
C THR A 12 8.44 -4.32 -0.76
N GLY A 13 7.60 -3.43 -1.28
CA GLY A 13 6.44 -2.88 -0.56
C GLY A 13 6.79 -1.80 0.47
N ALA A 14 8.06 -1.37 0.55
CA ALA A 14 8.49 -0.34 1.51
C ALA A 14 7.73 0.99 1.29
N THR A 15 7.64 1.47 0.04
CA THR A 15 6.95 2.72 -0.30
C THR A 15 5.46 2.68 0.04
N LEU A 16 4.76 1.58 -0.27
CA LEU A 16 3.37 1.40 0.15
C LEU A 16 3.20 1.37 1.67
N THR A 17 4.17 0.78 2.39
CA THR A 17 4.15 0.73 3.86
C THR A 17 4.31 2.13 4.46
N GLU A 18 5.18 2.96 3.90
CA GLU A 18 5.36 4.35 4.33
C GLU A 18 4.11 5.18 4.04
N ALA A 19 3.52 5.04 2.84
CA ALA A 19 2.26 5.68 2.51
C ALA A 19 1.12 5.27 3.47
N ALA A 20 1.03 3.99 3.81
CA ALA A 20 0.04 3.49 4.77
C ALA A 20 0.28 4.03 6.18
N ARG A 21 1.54 4.21 6.60
CA ARG A 21 1.90 4.84 7.87
C ARG A 21 1.48 6.31 7.89
N ALA A 22 1.87 7.09 6.88
CA ALA A 22 1.51 8.51 6.80
C ALA A 22 -0.03 8.71 6.82
N LEU A 23 -0.77 7.92 6.06
CA LEU A 23 -2.23 8.00 6.03
C LEU A 23 -2.88 7.68 7.39
N ARG A 24 -2.37 6.67 8.11
CA ARG A 24 -2.88 6.33 9.43
C ARG A 24 -2.47 7.34 10.50
N ASP A 25 -1.19 7.67 10.54
CA ASP A 25 -0.57 8.33 11.69
C ASP A 25 -0.69 9.87 11.58
N ASP A 26 -0.60 10.44 10.37
CA ASP A 26 -0.68 11.90 10.16
C ASP A 26 -2.09 12.37 9.78
N LEU A 27 -2.91 11.50 9.18
CA LEU A 27 -4.22 11.85 8.62
C LEU A 27 -5.40 11.11 9.27
N GLY A 28 -5.15 10.16 10.17
CA GLY A 28 -6.21 9.39 10.83
C GLY A 28 -7.06 8.54 9.87
N ALA A 29 -6.53 8.23 8.69
CA ALA A 29 -7.21 7.57 7.59
C ALA A 29 -6.51 6.25 7.23
N PRO A 30 -6.62 5.20 8.06
CA PRO A 30 -5.93 3.93 7.81
C PRO A 30 -6.45 3.26 6.53
N PRO A 31 -5.58 2.89 5.56
CA PRO A 31 -5.97 2.09 4.41
C PRO A 31 -6.45 0.69 4.85
N THR A 32 -7.46 0.18 4.17
CA THR A 32 -8.00 -1.17 4.42
C THR A 32 -7.43 -2.22 3.46
N ALA A 33 -6.83 -1.78 2.36
CA ALA A 33 -6.22 -2.65 1.35
C ALA A 33 -5.19 -1.88 0.51
N ALA A 34 -4.37 -2.63 -0.22
CA ALA A 34 -3.54 -2.12 -1.29
C ALA A 34 -3.76 -2.93 -2.58
N ALA A 35 -3.67 -2.27 -3.74
CA ALA A 35 -3.78 -2.87 -5.05
C ALA A 35 -2.63 -2.38 -5.95
N VAL A 36 -2.05 -3.30 -6.71
CA VAL A 36 -0.87 -3.01 -7.56
C VAL A 36 -1.01 -3.68 -8.92
N VAL A 37 -0.46 -3.07 -9.97
CA VAL A 37 -0.51 -3.65 -11.32
C VAL A 37 0.60 -4.68 -11.52
N ALA A 38 1.80 -4.41 -11.01
CA ALA A 38 2.97 -5.26 -11.14
C ALA A 38 3.65 -5.52 -9.80
N ALA A 39 4.09 -6.78 -9.60
CA ALA A 39 4.83 -7.21 -8.43
C ALA A 39 5.77 -8.39 -8.76
N PRO A 40 6.85 -8.61 -8.00
CA PRO A 40 7.62 -9.85 -8.06
C PRO A 40 6.72 -11.07 -7.88
N ARG A 41 7.06 -12.19 -8.53
CA ARG A 41 6.32 -13.45 -8.41
C ARG A 41 6.12 -13.93 -6.96
N THR A 42 7.00 -13.51 -6.05
CA THR A 42 6.99 -13.89 -4.63
C THR A 42 6.27 -12.89 -3.73
N ALA A 43 5.70 -11.81 -4.27
CA ALA A 43 5.14 -10.72 -3.45
C ALA A 43 3.86 -11.10 -2.69
N PHE A 44 3.14 -12.13 -3.13
CA PHE A 44 1.87 -12.58 -2.55
C PHE A 44 1.84 -14.09 -2.26
N ALA A 45 3.01 -14.72 -2.20
CA ALA A 45 3.17 -16.14 -1.91
C ALA A 45 3.11 -16.42 -0.39
#